data_AF-A0A2V9D9Z8-F1
#
_entry.id   AF-A0A2V9D9Z8-F1
#
_cell.length_a   1.000
_cell.length_b   1.000
_cell.length_c   1.000
_cell.angle_alpha   90.00
_cell.angle_beta   90.00
_cell.angle_gamma   90.00
#
_symmetry.space_group_name_H-M   'P 1'
#
loop_
_entity.id
_entity.type
_entity.pdbx_description
1 polymer ?
#
loop_
_entity_poly.entity_id
_entity_poly.type
_entity_poly.pdbx_seq_one_letter_code
_entity_poly.pdbx_strand_id
1 'polypeptide(L)'
;MLVMSPTATLCSHHAQRRLQTQRGSEAAAELLARVSDFSDAASVNRFLGNLVKQVTLKRIPRRDAITLAYICQLLLNSLGAINREDSLRLEESRLAALSAAKLPPKIIWDIPGPPYEPPDPIEAALANKASNDECSRR
;
A
#
# COMPACT_ATOMS: atom_id res chain seq x y z
N MET A 1 -37.65 29.55 -1.89
CA MET A 1 -36.48 29.74 -1.00
C MET A 1 -37.00 30.17 0.37
N LEU A 2 -36.95 29.32 1.39
CA LEU A 2 -37.31 29.74 2.75
C LEU A 2 -36.11 30.40 3.41
N VAL A 3 -36.18 31.72 3.55
CA VAL A 3 -35.21 32.54 4.30
C VAL A 3 -35.44 32.27 5.78
N MET A 4 -34.45 31.65 6.44
CA MET A 4 -34.45 31.43 7.89
C MET A 4 -34.05 32.75 8.58
N SER A 5 -34.95 33.35 9.35
CA SER A 5 -34.69 34.59 10.06
C SER A 5 -33.73 34.36 11.25
N PRO A 6 -32.72 35.23 11.46
CA PRO A 6 -31.70 35.06 12.49
C PRO A 6 -32.20 35.32 13.94
N THR A 7 -33.47 35.69 14.11
CA THR A 7 -34.08 36.03 15.41
C THR A 7 -35.13 35.02 15.88
N ALA A 8 -35.31 33.89 15.18
CA ALA A 8 -36.25 32.86 15.58
C ALA A 8 -35.77 32.14 16.85
N THR A 9 -36.28 32.53 18.01
CA THR A 9 -36.11 31.79 19.25
C THR A 9 -36.78 30.42 19.09
N LEU A 10 -35.98 29.35 19.16
CA LEU A 10 -36.49 27.98 19.04
C LEU A 10 -37.45 27.70 20.20
N CYS A 11 -38.62 27.11 19.92
CA CYS A 11 -39.47 26.59 20.99
C CYS A 11 -38.74 25.48 21.75
N SER A 12 -39.16 25.21 23.00
CA SER A 12 -38.51 24.24 23.89
C SER A 12 -38.26 22.88 23.23
N HIS A 13 -39.21 22.37 22.45
CA HIS A 13 -39.07 21.13 21.69
C HIS A 13 -37.94 21.20 20.64
N HIS A 14 -37.89 22.27 19.84
CA HIS A 14 -36.85 22.43 18.83
C HIS A 14 -35.47 22.72 19.43
N ALA A 15 -35.42 23.47 20.53
CA ALA A 15 -34.19 23.69 21.29
C ALA A 15 -33.65 22.36 21.84
N GLN A 16 -34.51 21.53 22.44
CA GLN A 16 -34.15 20.20 22.96
C GLN A 16 -33.65 19.28 21.84
N ARG A 17 -34.34 19.27 20.68
CA ARG A 17 -33.93 18.45 19.53
C ARG A 17 -32.58 18.88 18.98
N ARG A 18 -32.32 20.19 18.88
CA ARG A 18 -31.02 20.73 18.46
C ARG A 18 -29.90 20.34 19.42
N LEU A 19 -30.13 20.42 20.73
CA LEU A 19 -29.17 19.97 21.75
C LEU A 19 -28.87 18.47 21.63
N GLN A 20 -29.88 17.64 21.37
CA GLN A 20 -29.67 16.20 21.16
C GLN A 20 -28.83 15.94 19.91
N THR A 21 -29.11 16.63 18.79
CA THR A 21 -28.31 16.52 17.56
C THR A 21 -26.86 16.98 17.79
N GLN A 22 -26.64 18.08 18.51
CA GLN A 22 -25.30 18.56 18.85
C GLN A 22 -24.52 17.54 19.69
N ARG A 23 -25.13 17.01 20.75
CA ARG A 23 -24.51 15.96 21.58
C ARG A 23 -24.17 14.70 20.77
N GLY A 24 -25.03 14.31 19.85
CA GLY A 24 -24.78 13.19 18.93
C GLY A 24 -23.58 13.47 18.01
N SER A 25 -23.49 14.70 17.46
CA SER A 25 -22.37 15.13 16.64
C SER A 25 -21.04 15.13 17.40
N GLU A 26 -21.04 15.60 18.64
CA GLU A 26 -19.84 15.59 19.51
C GLU A 26 -19.39 14.16 19.83
N ALA A 27 -20.33 13.27 20.17
CA ALA A 27 -20.04 11.87 20.42
C ALA A 27 -19.47 11.17 19.17
N ALA A 28 -19.99 11.48 17.97
CA ALA A 28 -19.48 10.95 16.72
C ALA A 28 -18.07 11.46 16.39
N ALA A 29 -17.80 12.75 16.62
CA ALA A 29 -16.47 13.34 16.44
C ALA A 29 -15.44 12.72 17.39
N GLU A 30 -15.82 12.49 18.66
CA GLU A 30 -14.95 11.83 19.63
C GLU A 30 -14.74 10.34 19.29
N LEU A 31 -15.76 9.67 18.75
CA LEU A 31 -15.68 8.29 18.32
C LEU A 31 -14.69 8.09 17.16
N LEU A 32 -14.76 8.98 16.16
CA LEU A 32 -13.88 9.00 14.99
C LEU A 32 -12.56 9.75 15.23
N ALA A 33 -12.32 10.25 16.45
CA ALA A 33 -11.09 10.94 16.77
C ALA A 33 -9.89 10.02 16.54
N ARG A 34 -8.97 10.47 15.68
CA ARG A 34 -7.74 9.74 15.30
C ARG A 34 -8.00 8.45 14.52
N VAL A 35 -9.14 8.36 13.82
CA VAL A 35 -9.45 7.29 12.88
C VAL A 35 -9.72 7.93 11.51
N SER A 36 -8.76 7.82 10.59
CA SER A 36 -8.90 8.29 9.20
C SER A 36 -9.68 7.28 8.35
N ASP A 37 -9.36 6.00 8.52
CA ASP A 37 -9.78 4.91 7.68
C ASP A 37 -9.71 3.57 8.44
N PHE A 38 -10.40 2.56 7.93
CA PHE A 38 -10.49 1.22 8.53
C PHE A 38 -9.67 0.17 7.77
N SER A 39 -8.62 0.63 7.09
CA SER A 39 -7.73 -0.21 6.27
C SER A 39 -6.78 -1.07 7.11
N ASP A 40 -6.65 -0.80 8.41
CA ASP A 40 -5.79 -1.54 9.32
C ASP A 40 -6.52 -1.96 10.60
N ALA A 41 -6.10 -3.09 11.18
CA ALA A 41 -6.68 -3.61 12.41
C ALA A 41 -6.45 -2.66 13.59
N ALA A 42 -5.36 -1.91 13.63
CA ALA A 42 -5.10 -0.96 14.71
C ALA A 42 -6.10 0.20 14.72
N SER A 43 -6.53 0.69 13.55
CA SER A 43 -7.52 1.77 13.47
C SER A 43 -8.91 1.29 13.88
N VAL A 44 -9.31 0.08 13.49
CA VAL A 44 -10.55 -0.56 13.94
C VAL A 44 -10.54 -0.78 15.46
N ASN A 45 -9.43 -1.25 16.02
CA ASN A 45 -9.30 -1.43 17.47
C ASN A 45 -9.35 -0.11 18.23
N ARG A 46 -8.78 0.98 17.68
CA ARG A 46 -8.87 2.31 18.27
C ARG A 46 -10.31 2.82 18.27
N PHE A 47 -11.03 2.63 17.17
CA PHE A 47 -12.46 2.94 17.08
C PHE A 47 -13.27 2.15 18.11
N LEU A 48 -13.04 0.85 18.25
CA LEU A 48 -13.69 0.02 19.27
C LEU A 48 -13.39 0.51 20.70
N GLY A 49 -12.15 0.89 20.98
CA GLY A 49 -11.77 1.48 22.26
C GLY A 49 -12.53 2.78 22.55
N ASN A 50 -12.68 3.66 21.56
CA ASN A 50 -13.48 4.87 21.68
C ASN A 50 -14.98 4.54 21.84
N LEU A 51 -15.50 3.53 21.13
CA LEU A 51 -16.88 3.08 21.23
C LEU A 51 -17.20 2.60 22.65
N VAL A 52 -16.33 1.78 23.24
CA VAL A 52 -16.48 1.30 24.62
C VAL A 52 -16.56 2.48 25.59
N LYS A 53 -15.67 3.48 25.47
CA LYS A 53 -15.73 4.69 26.30
C LYS A 53 -17.09 5.39 26.18
N GLN A 54 -17.58 5.60 24.96
CA GLN A 54 -18.86 6.28 24.74
C GLN A 54 -20.07 5.50 25.27
N VAL A 55 -20.03 4.16 25.18
CA VAL A 55 -21.07 3.29 25.75
C VAL A 55 -21.06 3.33 27.27
N THR A 56 -19.88 3.31 27.89
CA THR A 56 -19.74 3.44 29.35
C THR A 56 -20.25 4.81 29.82
N LEU A 57 -20.04 5.87 29.04
CA LEU A 57 -20.58 7.21 29.30
C LEU A 57 -22.08 7.36 28.98
N LYS A 58 -22.77 6.30 28.52
CA LYS A 58 -24.19 6.29 28.11
C LYS A 58 -24.54 7.35 27.06
N ARG A 59 -23.57 7.78 26.26
CA ARG A 59 -23.76 8.77 25.19
C ARG A 59 -24.32 8.16 23.91
N ILE A 60 -24.05 6.88 23.68
CA ILE A 60 -24.52 6.11 22.52
C ILE A 60 -25.53 5.05 23.01
N PRO A 61 -26.68 4.87 22.33
CA PRO A 61 -27.63 3.83 22.68
C PRO A 61 -27.05 2.43 22.43
N ARG A 62 -27.43 1.46 23.27
CA ARG A 62 -26.85 0.10 23.24
C ARG A 62 -27.05 -0.59 21.89
N ARG A 63 -28.18 -0.37 21.22
CA ARG A 63 -28.49 -0.96 19.91
C ARG A 63 -27.47 -0.54 18.85
N ASP A 64 -27.20 0.76 18.74
CA ASP A 64 -26.25 1.29 17.76
C ASP A 64 -24.83 0.81 18.07
N ALA A 65 -24.45 0.75 19.35
CA ALA A 65 -23.16 0.21 19.75
C ALA A 65 -22.97 -1.26 19.35
N ILE A 66 -24.00 -2.09 19.49
CA ILE A 66 -23.96 -3.50 19.04
C ILE A 66 -23.79 -3.58 17.52
N THR A 67 -24.54 -2.77 16.77
CA THR A 67 -24.40 -2.71 15.31
C THR A 67 -23.00 -2.28 14.88
N LEU A 68 -22.43 -1.25 15.50
CA LEU A 68 -21.08 -0.77 15.21
C LEU A 68 -20.01 -1.83 15.56
N ALA A 69 -20.16 -2.51 16.70
CA ALA A 69 -19.26 -3.58 17.10
C ALA A 69 -19.30 -4.76 16.11
N TYR A 70 -20.49 -5.11 15.62
CA TYR A 70 -20.64 -6.15 14.60
C TYR A 70 -19.97 -5.77 13.27
N ILE A 71 -20.11 -4.53 12.81
CA ILE A 71 -19.41 -4.05 11.61
C ILE A 71 -17.89 -4.13 11.81
N CYS A 72 -17.39 -3.72 12.97
CA CYS A 72 -15.96 -3.83 13.30
C CYS A 72 -15.47 -5.28 13.29
N GLN A 73 -16.30 -6.23 13.76
CA GLN A 73 -15.98 -7.66 13.70
C GLN A 73 -15.84 -8.15 12.25
N LEU A 74 -16.73 -7.71 11.35
CA LEU A 74 -16.65 -8.04 9.92
C LEU A 74 -15.37 -7.46 9.29
N LEU A 75 -15.02 -6.22 9.64
CA LEU A 75 -13.79 -5.57 9.16
C LEU A 75 -12.54 -6.33 9.62
N LEU A 76 -12.43 -6.66 10.90
CA LEU A 76 -11.27 -7.41 11.43
C LEU A 76 -11.13 -8.79 10.79
N ASN A 77 -12.25 -9.47 10.51
CA ASN A 77 -12.23 -10.76 9.82
C ASN A 77 -11.74 -10.62 8.37
N SER A 78 -12.19 -9.58 7.65
CA SER A 78 -11.74 -9.29 6.29
C SER A 78 -10.26 -8.93 6.23
N LEU A 79 -9.81 -8.01 7.09
CA LEU A 79 -8.40 -7.60 7.18
C LEU A 79 -7.48 -8.78 7.51
N GLY A 80 -7.94 -9.68 8.40
CA GLY A 80 -7.21 -10.91 8.71
C GLY A 80 -7.07 -11.85 7.53
N ALA A 81 -8.05 -11.91 6.62
CA ALA A 81 -7.96 -12.70 5.39
C ALA A 81 -6.97 -12.06 4.41
N ILE A 82 -7.10 -10.75 4.15
CA ILE A 82 -6.21 -9.98 3.25
C ILE A 82 -4.75 -10.09 3.71
N ASN A 83 -4.47 -9.85 5.01
CA ASN A 83 -3.12 -9.92 5.54
C ASN A 83 -2.48 -11.30 5.39
N ARG A 84 -3.27 -12.39 5.47
CA ARG A 84 -2.76 -13.75 5.22
C ARG A 84 -2.43 -13.96 3.75
N GLU A 85 -3.30 -13.53 2.85
CA GLU A 85 -3.07 -13.63 1.40
C GLU A 85 -1.81 -12.85 0.99
N ASP A 86 -1.65 -11.63 1.48
CA ASP A 86 -0.47 -10.80 1.23
C ASP A 86 0.82 -11.44 1.78
N SER A 87 0.74 -12.04 2.97
CA SER A 87 1.88 -12.74 3.58
C SER A 87 2.31 -13.96 2.74
N LEU A 88 1.35 -14.75 2.27
CA LEU A 88 1.62 -15.90 1.40
C LEU A 88 2.22 -15.48 0.06
N ARG A 89 1.67 -14.43 -0.55
CA ARG A 89 2.17 -13.88 -1.82
C ARG A 89 3.59 -13.33 -1.68
N LEU A 90 3.89 -12.65 -0.58
CA LEU A 90 5.24 -12.16 -0.29
C LEU A 90 6.22 -13.32 -0.15
N GLU A 91 5.86 -14.37 0.59
CA GLU A 91 6.72 -15.54 0.76
C GLU A 91 6.95 -16.29 -0.55
N GLU A 92 5.92 -16.44 -1.39
CA GLU A 92 6.06 -17.01 -2.74
C GLU A 92 7.02 -16.18 -3.60
N SER A 93 6.88 -14.85 -3.59
CA SER A 93 7.78 -13.94 -4.31
C SER A 93 9.22 -14.05 -3.81
N ARG A 94 9.41 -14.23 -2.50
CA ARG A 94 10.71 -14.40 -1.86
C ARG A 94 11.35 -15.72 -2.28
N LEU A 95 10.58 -16.81 -2.26
CA LEU A 95 11.03 -18.14 -2.71
C LEU A 95 11.39 -18.12 -4.20
N ALA A 96 10.60 -17.43 -5.03
CA ALA A 96 10.90 -17.22 -6.45
C ALA A 96 12.19 -16.41 -6.67
N ALA A 97 12.42 -15.36 -5.87
CA ALA A 97 13.66 -14.58 -5.94
C ALA A 97 14.88 -15.42 -5.52
N LEU A 98 14.75 -16.22 -4.46
CA LEU A 98 15.79 -17.14 -3.99
C LEU A 98 16.10 -18.25 -5.00
N SER A 99 15.08 -18.76 -5.70
CA SER A 99 15.26 -19.79 -6.73
C SER A 99 15.88 -19.21 -8.01
N ALA A 100 15.47 -17.99 -8.41
CA ALA A 100 16.09 -17.27 -9.53
C ALA A 100 17.57 -16.99 -9.29
N ALA A 101 17.97 -16.64 -8.06
CA ALA A 101 19.37 -16.47 -7.69
C ALA A 101 20.22 -17.76 -7.83
N LYS A 102 19.58 -18.93 -7.84
CA LYS A 102 20.24 -20.23 -8.00
C LYS A 102 20.25 -20.73 -9.46
N LEU A 103 19.64 -20.02 -10.41
CA LEU A 103 19.69 -20.43 -11.81
C LEU A 103 21.06 -20.10 -12.45
N PRO A 104 21.68 -21.03 -13.20
CA PRO A 104 22.89 -20.71 -13.93
C PRO A 104 22.60 -19.66 -15.01
N PRO A 105 23.53 -18.71 -15.27
CA PRO A 105 23.33 -17.67 -16.27
C PRO A 105 23.15 -18.29 -17.67
N LYS A 106 22.20 -17.77 -18.44
CA LYS A 106 21.96 -18.20 -19.82
C LYS A 106 22.95 -17.48 -20.74
N ILE A 107 23.94 -18.20 -21.25
CA ILE A 107 24.89 -17.70 -22.26
C ILE A 107 24.23 -17.81 -23.64
N ILE A 108 24.07 -16.67 -24.32
CA ILE A 108 23.58 -16.62 -25.70
C ILE A 108 24.81 -16.66 -26.61
N TRP A 109 25.02 -17.79 -27.29
CA TRP A 109 26.18 -18.03 -28.16
C TRP A 109 26.01 -17.42 -29.56
N ASP A 110 24.77 -17.21 -30.00
CA ASP A 110 24.43 -16.83 -31.37
C ASP A 110 24.44 -15.31 -31.57
N ILE A 111 25.44 -14.60 -31.06
CA ILE A 111 25.64 -13.19 -31.41
C ILE A 111 26.33 -13.19 -32.78
N PRO A 112 25.64 -12.82 -33.88
CA PRO A 112 26.31 -12.68 -35.17
C PRO A 112 27.36 -11.59 -35.02
N GLY A 113 28.63 -11.99 -35.15
CA GLY A 113 29.72 -11.04 -35.22
C GLY A 113 29.55 -10.10 -36.41
N PRO A 114 30.15 -8.90 -36.39
CA PRO A 114 30.23 -8.08 -37.59
C PRO A 114 30.82 -8.92 -38.73
N PRO A 115 30.40 -8.69 -39.99
CA PRO A 115 31.00 -9.34 -41.14
C PRO A 115 32.52 -9.19 -41.08
N TYR A 116 33.24 -10.30 -41.27
CA TYR A 116 34.69 -10.24 -41.39
C TYR A 116 35.04 -9.38 -42.61
N GLU A 117 35.66 -8.24 -42.36
CA GLU A 117 36.34 -7.47 -43.40
C GLU A 117 37.81 -7.94 -43.43
N PRO A 118 38.29 -8.48 -44.57
CA PRO A 118 39.69 -8.82 -44.71
C PRO A 118 40.56 -7.57 -44.51
N PRO A 119 41.72 -7.67 -43.83
CA PRO A 119 42.61 -6.53 -43.65
C PRO A 119 43.13 -6.05 -45.01
N ASP A 120 43.30 -4.74 -45.12
CA ASP A 120 43.82 -4.14 -46.34
C ASP A 120 45.19 -4.75 -46.72
N PRO A 121 45.43 -5.05 -48.01
CA PRO A 121 46.65 -5.72 -48.44
C PRO A 121 47.91 -4.91 -48.12
N ILE A 122 47.79 -3.59 -47.97
CA ILE A 122 48.89 -2.71 -47.54
C ILE A 122 49.20 -2.93 -46.05
N GLU A 123 48.19 -3.01 -45.18
CA GLU A 123 48.37 -3.26 -43.75
C GLU A 123 48.89 -4.67 -43.48
N ALA A 124 48.40 -5.67 -44.22
CA ALA A 124 48.89 -7.05 -44.14
C ALA A 124 50.36 -7.16 -44.55
N ALA A 125 50.79 -6.42 -45.59
CA ALA A 125 52.19 -6.39 -46.00
C ALA A 125 53.09 -5.71 -44.94
N LEU A 126 52.61 -4.64 -44.29
CA LEU A 126 53.33 -3.97 -43.21
C LEU A 126 53.45 -4.85 -41.95
N ALA A 127 52.38 -5.57 -41.59
CA ALA A 127 52.39 -6.50 -40.45
C ALA A 127 53.35 -7.69 -40.68
N ASN A 128 53.39 -8.23 -41.90
CA ASN A 128 54.33 -9.30 -42.26
C ASN A 128 55.79 -8.81 -42.30
N LYS A 129 56.01 -7.55 -42.69
CA LYS A 129 57.35 -6.93 -42.65
C LYS A 129 57.82 -6.71 -41.21
N ALA A 130 56.94 -6.24 -40.33
CA ALA A 130 57.24 -6.08 -38.90
C ALA A 130 57.57 -7.42 -38.22
N SER A 131 56.79 -8.47 -38.52
CA SER A 131 57.05 -9.84 -38.07
C SER A 131 58.41 -10.40 -38.56
N ASN A 132 58.77 -10.16 -39.82
CA ASN A 132 60.05 -10.61 -40.37
C ASN A 132 61.26 -9.82 -39.81
N ASP A 133 61.11 -8.52 -39.58
CA ASP A 133 62.16 -7.68 -39.00
C ASP A 133 62.44 -8.05 -37.53
N GLU A 134 61.43 -8.57 -36.82
CA GLU A 134 61.56 -9.02 -35.43
C GLU A 134 62.19 -10.42 -35.31
N CYS A 135 62.00 -11.27 -36.33
CA CYS A 135 62.66 -12.58 -36.46
C CYS A 135 64.16 -12.45 -36.80
N SER A 136 64.56 -11.43 -37.56
CA SER A 136 65.99 -11.18 -37.91
C SER A 136 66.82 -10.54 -36.78
N ARG A 137 66.21 -10.14 -35.66
CA ARG A 137 66.91 -9.54 -34.50
C ARG A 137 67.15 -10.53 -33.33
N ARG A 138 66.76 -11.80 -33.47
CA ARG A 138 67.07 -12.87 -32.51
C ARG A 138 68.14 -13.80 -33.07
#